data_AF-A0A3A4BJR0-F1
#
_entry.id   AF-A0A3A4BJR0-F1
#
_cell.length_a   1.000
_cell.length_b   1.000
_cell.length_c   1.000
_cell.angle_alpha   90.00
_cell.angle_beta   90.00
_cell.angle_gamma   90.00
#
_symmetry.space_group_name_H-M   'P 1'
#
loop_
_entity.id
_entity.type
_entity.pdbx_description
1 polymer ?
#
loop_
_entity_poly.entity_id
_entity_poly.type
_entity_poly.pdbx_seq_one_letter_code
_entity_poly.pdbx_strand_id
1 'polypeptide(L)'
;MSERSRVRALIGRYDPEGLLAIGAPADEYDPEAGDLLVLVHGTARITPEAVSRVWLRWFGGSAWPESRPDQVAALAAELEAMRRSCGG
;
A
#
# COMPACT_ATOMS: atom_id res chain seq x y z
N MET A 1 -6.56 -4.09 16.05
CA MET A 1 -6.49 -3.74 14.62
C MET A 1 -5.63 -4.79 13.94
N SER A 2 -6.12 -5.45 12.89
CA SER A 2 -5.33 -6.45 12.15
C SER A 2 -4.26 -5.78 11.28
N GLU A 3 -3.23 -6.51 10.88
CA GLU A 3 -2.18 -5.98 9.99
C GLU A 3 -2.76 -5.53 8.64
N ARG A 4 -3.71 -6.30 8.06
CA ARG A 4 -4.43 -5.89 6.85
C ARG A 4 -5.16 -4.55 7.04
N SER A 5 -5.90 -4.38 8.14
CA SER A 5 -6.57 -3.11 8.42
C SER A 5 -5.58 -1.95 8.63
N ARG A 6 -4.37 -2.24 9.13
CA ARG A 6 -3.30 -1.24 9.26
C ARG A 6 -2.74 -0.86 7.90
N VAL A 7 -2.44 -1.83 7.03
CA VAL A 7 -1.99 -1.58 5.64
C VAL A 7 -3.06 -0.80 4.87
N ARG A 8 -4.34 -1.18 4.96
CA ARG A 8 -5.43 -0.42 4.37
C ARG A 8 -5.46 1.03 4.87
N ALA A 9 -5.34 1.24 6.17
CA ALA A 9 -5.33 2.59 6.74
C ALA A 9 -4.14 3.42 6.24
N LEU A 10 -2.99 2.79 5.94
CA LEU A 10 -1.85 3.48 5.31
C LEU A 10 -2.17 3.92 3.89
N ILE A 11 -2.72 3.02 3.07
CA ILE A 11 -3.12 3.34 1.68
C ILE A 11 -4.17 4.44 1.67
N GLY A 12 -5.21 4.31 2.49
CA GLY A 12 -6.33 5.25 2.55
C GLY A 12 -5.95 6.67 3.03
N ARG A 13 -4.79 6.85 3.67
CA ARG A 13 -4.26 8.21 3.97
C ARG A 13 -3.83 8.95 2.71
N TYR A 14 -3.33 8.22 1.73
CA TYR A 14 -2.90 8.78 0.45
C TYR A 14 -4.04 8.82 -0.57
N ASP A 15 -5.05 7.94 -0.41
CA ASP A 15 -6.20 7.76 -1.30
C ASP A 15 -5.79 7.84 -2.78
N PRO A 16 -4.91 6.93 -3.26
CA PRO A 16 -4.20 7.11 -4.53
C PRO A 16 -5.10 7.31 -5.76
N GLU A 17 -6.29 6.70 -5.72
CA GLU A 17 -7.29 6.76 -6.80
C GLU A 17 -8.46 7.69 -6.47
N GLY A 18 -8.46 8.34 -5.30
CA GLY A 18 -9.54 9.23 -4.87
C GLY A 18 -10.85 8.50 -4.54
N LEU A 19 -10.82 7.19 -4.31
CA LEU A 19 -12.03 6.38 -4.11
C LEU A 19 -12.72 6.76 -2.79
N LEU A 20 -11.94 6.99 -1.74
CA LEU A 20 -12.50 7.41 -0.46
C LEU A 20 -13.08 8.82 -0.56
N ALA A 21 -12.44 9.71 -1.31
CA ALA A 21 -12.93 11.07 -1.54
C ALA A 21 -14.29 11.12 -2.27
N ILE A 22 -14.58 10.13 -3.14
CA ILE A 22 -15.89 10.02 -3.84
C ILE A 22 -16.95 9.25 -3.03
N GLY A 23 -16.63 8.86 -1.79
CA GLY A 23 -17.55 8.16 -0.90
C GLY A 23 -17.58 6.65 -1.10
N ALA A 24 -16.55 6.06 -1.69
CA ALA A 24 -16.41 4.60 -1.73
C ALA A 24 -16.31 4.03 -0.29
N PRO A 25 -16.68 2.75 -0.11
CA PRO A 25 -16.55 2.08 1.18
C PRO A 25 -15.12 2.15 1.75
N ALA A 26 -15.01 2.19 3.08
CA ALA A 26 -13.72 2.30 3.76
C ALA A 26 -12.83 1.05 3.61
N ASP A 27 -13.38 -0.04 3.09
CA ASP A 27 -12.74 -1.32 2.77
C ASP A 27 -12.40 -1.47 1.28
N GLU A 28 -12.60 -0.45 0.45
CA GLU A 28 -12.33 -0.48 -1.00
C GLU A 28 -10.91 -0.98 -1.32
N TYR A 29 -9.92 -0.60 -0.51
CA TYR A 29 -8.51 -1.00 -0.67
C TYR A 29 -8.12 -2.32 0.02
N ASP A 30 -9.07 -3.11 0.53
CA ASP A 30 -8.78 -4.41 1.17
C ASP A 30 -8.06 -5.41 0.25
N PRO A 31 -8.36 -5.50 -1.07
CA PRO A 31 -7.65 -6.39 -1.98
C PRO A 31 -6.16 -6.06 -2.11
N GLU A 32 -5.83 -4.78 -2.34
CA GLU A 32 -4.47 -4.26 -2.46
C GLU A 32 -3.74 -4.38 -1.13
N ALA A 33 -4.44 -4.10 -0.01
CA ALA A 33 -3.88 -4.27 1.32
C ALA A 33 -3.50 -5.73 1.60
N GLY A 34 -4.24 -6.69 1.04
CA GLY A 34 -3.88 -8.11 1.07
C GLY A 34 -2.55 -8.41 0.38
N ASP A 35 -2.37 -7.91 -0.84
CA ASP A 35 -1.14 -8.14 -1.60
C ASP A 35 0.07 -7.38 -1.02
N LEU A 36 -0.13 -6.16 -0.51
CA LEU A 36 0.92 -5.42 0.19
C LEU A 36 1.32 -6.10 1.51
N LEU A 37 0.38 -6.75 2.19
CA LEU A 37 0.68 -7.54 3.38
C LEU A 37 1.55 -8.77 3.06
N VAL A 38 1.45 -9.34 1.85
CA VAL A 38 2.39 -10.40 1.40
C VAL A 38 3.83 -9.87 1.37
N LEU A 39 4.06 -8.61 0.98
CA LEU A 39 5.38 -7.99 1.04
C LEU A 39 5.87 -7.83 2.49
N VAL A 40 4.97 -7.46 3.41
CA VAL A 40 5.26 -7.30 4.84
C VAL A 40 5.69 -8.62 5.49
N HIS A 41 5.11 -9.75 5.10
CA HIS A 41 5.52 -11.07 5.59
C HIS A 41 6.70 -11.68 4.83
N GLY A 42 7.14 -11.05 3.73
CA GLY A 42 8.28 -11.49 2.95
C GLY A 42 9.62 -11.26 3.66
N THR A 43 10.68 -11.89 3.14
CA THR A 43 12.06 -11.72 3.63
C THR A 43 12.80 -10.59 2.94
N ALA A 44 12.34 -10.16 1.77
CA ALA A 44 12.93 -9.08 0.99
C ALA A 44 12.57 -7.71 1.58
N ARG A 45 13.48 -6.75 1.41
CA ARG A 45 13.22 -5.34 1.71
C ARG A 45 12.10 -4.82 0.81
N ILE A 46 11.16 -4.08 1.39
CA ILE A 46 10.09 -3.42 0.64
C ILE A 46 10.64 -2.13 0.02
N THR A 47 10.52 -1.99 -1.29
CA THR A 47 10.96 -0.83 -2.07
C THR A 47 9.78 -0.11 -2.72
N PRO A 48 9.92 1.16 -3.13
CA PRO A 48 8.88 1.88 -3.86
C PRO A 48 8.45 1.13 -5.12
N GLU A 49 9.39 0.52 -5.85
CA GLU A 49 9.12 -0.23 -7.08
C GLU A 49 8.28 -1.50 -6.81
N ALA A 50 8.48 -2.15 -5.66
CA ALA A 50 7.67 -3.29 -5.25
C ALA A 50 6.22 -2.86 -4.96
N VAL A 51 6.05 -1.73 -4.25
CA VAL A 51 4.73 -1.14 -3.98
C VAL A 51 4.04 -0.72 -5.28
N SER A 52 4.73 0.01 -6.17
CA SER A 52 4.20 0.41 -7.47
C SER A 52 3.76 -0.78 -8.31
N ARG A 53 4.50 -1.89 -8.27
CA ARG A 53 4.14 -3.10 -9.02
C ARG A 53 2.86 -3.75 -8.50
N VAL A 54 2.68 -3.80 -7.18
CA VAL A 54 1.42 -4.26 -6.59
C VAL A 54 0.31 -3.32 -7.01
N TRP A 55 0.53 -2.00 -6.89
CA TRP A 55 -0.48 -1.00 -7.25
C TRP A 55 -0.94 -1.11 -8.71
N LEU A 56 0.01 -1.16 -9.65
CA LEU A 56 -0.27 -1.26 -11.09
C LEU A 56 -0.87 -2.61 -11.49
N ARG A 57 -0.75 -3.66 -10.66
CA ARG A 57 -1.48 -4.92 -10.92
C ARG A 57 -3.00 -4.74 -10.71
N TRP A 58 -3.40 -3.90 -9.76
CA TRP A 58 -4.80 -3.61 -9.46
C TRP A 58 -5.33 -2.46 -10.32
N PHE A 59 -4.56 -1.38 -10.41
CA PHE A 59 -4.90 -0.18 -11.16
C PHE A 59 -3.94 0.01 -12.33
N GLY A 60 -4.01 -0.86 -13.34
CA GLY A 60 -3.06 -0.90 -14.48
C GLY A 60 -2.88 0.37 -15.30
N GLY A 61 -3.71 1.40 -15.08
CA GLY A 61 -3.57 2.73 -15.67
C GLY A 61 -3.35 3.85 -14.64
N SER A 62 -3.05 3.50 -13.39
CA SER A 62 -2.85 4.49 -12.32
C SER A 62 -1.62 5.34 -12.60
N ALA A 63 -1.83 6.65 -12.59
CA ALA A 63 -0.75 7.62 -12.64
C ALA A 63 -0.08 7.81 -11.26
N TRP A 64 -0.60 7.21 -10.19
CA TRP A 64 -0.12 7.47 -8.82
C TRP A 64 1.38 7.19 -8.64
N PRO A 65 1.95 6.05 -9.11
CA PRO A 65 3.38 5.79 -8.99
C PRO A 65 4.28 6.84 -9.65
N GLU A 66 3.83 7.42 -10.76
CA GLU A 66 4.60 8.39 -11.54
C GLU A 66 4.37 9.83 -11.05
N SER A 67 3.14 10.16 -10.68
CA SER A 67 2.73 11.51 -10.29
C SER A 67 3.00 11.84 -8.82
N ARG A 68 3.08 10.82 -7.95
CA ARG A 68 3.28 10.95 -6.49
C ARG A 68 4.37 9.99 -5.97
N PRO A 69 5.59 9.99 -6.54
CA PRO A 69 6.64 9.05 -6.15
C PRO A 69 7.05 9.19 -4.67
N ASP A 70 6.88 10.39 -4.10
CA ASP A 70 7.09 10.69 -2.68
C ASP A 70 6.11 9.93 -1.77
N GLN A 71 4.83 9.83 -2.17
CA GLN A 71 3.83 9.06 -1.42
C GLN A 71 4.09 7.56 -1.51
N VAL A 72 4.49 7.07 -2.69
CA VAL A 72 4.89 5.66 -2.85
C VAL A 72 6.10 5.33 -1.97
N ALA A 73 7.10 6.21 -1.95
CA ALA A 73 8.28 6.04 -1.12
C ALA A 73 7.93 6.05 0.39
N ALA A 74 7.05 6.95 0.81
CA ALA A 74 6.56 6.99 2.19
C ALA A 74 5.81 5.70 2.56
N LEU A 75 4.90 5.23 1.70
CA LEU A 75 4.17 3.98 1.93
C LEU A 75 5.15 2.78 2.02
N ALA A 76 6.12 2.68 1.11
CA ALA A 76 7.13 1.62 1.15
C ALA A 76 7.94 1.64 2.46
N ALA A 77 8.32 2.83 2.94
CA ALA A 77 9.05 2.97 4.20
C ALA A 77 8.21 2.54 5.41
N GLU A 78 6.92 2.89 5.45
CA GLU A 78 6.00 2.48 6.52
C GLU A 78 5.75 0.97 6.51
N LEU A 79 5.58 0.36 5.34
CA LEU A 79 5.44 -1.10 5.20
C LEU A 79 6.71 -1.84 5.63
N GLU A 80 7.88 -1.33 5.26
CA GLU A 80 9.16 -1.90 5.66
C GLU A 80 9.36 -1.80 7.19
N ALA A 81 8.93 -0.69 7.82
CA ALA A 81 8.93 -0.57 9.28
C ALA A 81 8.01 -1.60 9.94
N MET A 82 6.85 -1.88 9.34
CA MET A 82 5.93 -2.93 9.79
C MET A 82 6.57 -4.31 9.69
N ARG A 83 7.19 -4.65 8.55
CA ARG A 83 7.91 -5.91 8.34
C ARG A 83 8.96 -6.16 9.42
N ARG A 84 9.78 -5.17 9.72
CA ARG A 84 10.81 -5.27 10.79
C ARG A 84 10.21 -5.47 12.18
N SER A 85 8.98 -5.03 12.41
CA SER A 85 8.28 -5.19 13.69
C SER A 85 7.61 -6.56 13.82
N CYS A 86 7.28 -7.23 12.71
CA CYS A 86 6.65 -8.55 12.68
C CYS A 86 7.64 -9.72 12.54
N GLY A 87 8.86 -9.44 12.06
CA GLY A 87 9.94 -10.43 11.90
C GLY A 87 10.96 -10.48 13.03
N GLY A 88 10.59 -10.07 14.25
CA GLY A 88 11.41 -10.14 15.46
C GLY A 88 11.17 -11.41 16.27
#